data_AF-M7P3L5-F1
#
_entry.id   AF-M7P3L5-F1
#
_cell.length_a   1.000
_cell.length_b   1.000
_cell.length_c   1.000
_cell.angle_alpha   90.00
_cell.angle_beta   90.00
_cell.angle_gamma   90.00
#
_symmetry.space_group_name_H-M   'P 1'
#
loop_
_entity.id
_entity.type
_entity.pdbx_description
1 polymer ?
#
loop_
_entity_poly.entity_id
_entity_poly.type
_entity_poly.pdbx_seq_one_letter_code
_entity_poly.pdbx_strand_id
1 'polypeptide(L)'
;MIYLIFSREGYDSIQAALLEQQAALWLNPELLQPEEIAQLTTHGIDVQLLPESVKPGDEKAMLAALDYVEQHGNDPDIMVEYL
;
A
#
# COMPACT_ATOMS: atom_id res chain seq x y z
N MET A 1 -5.74 0.58 10.08
CA MET A 1 -4.28 0.64 9.83
C MET A 1 -4.05 0.63 8.33
N ILE A 2 -3.20 1.52 7.84
CA ILE A 2 -2.87 1.62 6.42
C ILE A 2 -1.41 1.20 6.20
N TYR A 3 -1.19 0.27 5.27
CA TYR A 3 0.13 -0.08 4.76
C TYR A 3 0.37 0.64 3.44
N LEU A 4 1.47 1.38 3.35
CA LEU A 4 1.88 2.07 2.12
C LEU A 4 3.14 1.41 1.56
N ILE A 5 3.01 0.78 0.40
CA ILE A 5 4.05 -0.08 -0.19
C ILE A 5 4.40 0.38 -1.61
N PHE A 6 5.69 0.64 -1.84
CA PHE A 6 6.19 1.15 -3.12
C PHE A 6 7.04 0.13 -3.89
N SER A 7 7.44 -0.98 -3.25
CA SER A 7 8.29 -2.02 -3.82
C SER A 7 7.69 -3.42 -3.63
N ARG A 8 8.02 -4.34 -4.55
CA ARG A 8 7.58 -5.74 -4.45
C ARG A 8 8.14 -6.40 -3.18
N GLU A 9 9.40 -6.11 -2.86
CA GLU A 9 10.07 -6.59 -1.65
C GLU A 9 9.36 -6.13 -0.37
N GLY A 10 8.86 -4.89 -0.32
CA GLY A 10 8.04 -4.40 0.77
C GLY A 10 6.72 -5.18 0.91
N TYR A 11 6.05 -5.47 -0.20
CA TYR A 11 4.81 -6.24 -0.20
C TYR A 11 5.03 -7.68 0.31
N ASP A 12 6.06 -8.37 -0.20
CA ASP A 12 6.37 -9.74 0.21
C ASP A 12 6.75 -9.82 1.71
N SER A 13 7.35 -8.77 2.26
CA SER A 13 7.73 -8.71 3.69
C SER A 13 6.53 -8.57 4.63
N ILE A 14 5.46 -7.92 4.18
CA ILE A 14 4.29 -7.59 5.00
C ILE A 14 3.06 -8.44 4.68
N GLN A 15 3.10 -9.23 3.61
CA GLN A 15 1.96 -10.03 3.14
C GLN A 15 1.35 -10.90 4.24
N ALA A 16 2.17 -11.54 5.07
CA ALA A 16 1.70 -12.36 6.18
C ALA A 16 0.95 -11.53 7.24
N ALA A 17 1.50 -10.37 7.61
CA ALA A 17 0.90 -9.47 8.60
C ALA A 17 -0.38 -8.79 8.08
N LEU A 18 -0.44 -8.52 6.76
CA LEU A 18 -1.58 -7.90 6.10
C LEU A 18 -2.84 -8.77 6.21
N LEU A 19 -2.68 -10.08 6.05
CA LEU A 19 -3.77 -11.06 6.14
C LEU A 19 -4.29 -11.21 7.58
N GLU A 20 -3.46 -10.98 8.59
CA GLU A 20 -3.86 -11.08 10.00
C GLU A 20 -4.61 -9.85 10.49
N GLN A 21 -4.33 -8.67 9.94
CA GLN A 21 -4.78 -7.39 10.51
C GLN A 21 -5.95 -6.71 9.78
N GLN A 22 -6.48 -7.29 8.69
CA GLN A 22 -7.56 -6.70 7.87
C GLN A 22 -7.32 -5.20 7.57
N ALA A 23 -6.10 -4.89 7.16
CA ALA A 23 -5.67 -3.52 6.94
C ALA A 23 -6.03 -3.02 5.54
N ALA A 24 -5.95 -1.70 5.36
CA ALA A 24 -5.98 -1.11 4.03
C ALA A 24 -4.56 -1.11 3.45
N LEU A 25 -4.42 -1.50 2.19
CA LEU A 25 -3.16 -1.59 1.48
C LEU A 25 -3.14 -0.58 0.32
N TRP A 26 -2.18 0.33 0.34
CA TRP A 26 -1.94 1.31 -0.70
C TRP A 26 -0.64 0.97 -1.43
N LEU A 27 -0.71 0.85 -2.75
CA LEU A 27 0.44 0.43 -3.55
C LEU A 27 0.49 1.07 -4.94
N ASN A 28 1.68 1.02 -5.54
CA ASN A 28 1.87 1.43 -6.93
C ASN A 28 1.02 0.55 -7.88
N PRO A 29 0.36 1.13 -8.88
CA PRO A 29 -0.56 0.41 -9.76
C PRO A 29 0.07 -0.75 -10.54
N GLU A 30 1.38 -0.71 -10.75
CA GLU A 30 2.15 -1.74 -11.46
C GLU A 30 2.72 -2.85 -10.56
N LEU A 31 2.49 -2.79 -9.25
CA LEU A 31 3.19 -3.62 -8.27
C LEU A 31 2.57 -5.01 -8.09
N LEU A 32 1.25 -5.10 -8.20
CA LEU A 32 0.48 -6.35 -8.10
C LEU A 32 -0.29 -6.61 -9.38
N GLN A 33 -0.43 -7.88 -9.72
CA GLN A 33 -1.34 -8.27 -10.81
C GLN A 33 -2.80 -8.21 -10.35
N PRO A 34 -3.77 -8.02 -11.29
CA PRO A 34 -5.19 -7.99 -10.95
C PRO A 34 -5.68 -9.23 -10.18
N GLU A 35 -5.09 -10.39 -10.46
CA GLU A 35 -5.38 -11.66 -9.77
C GLU A 35 -4.93 -11.66 -8.31
N GLU A 36 -3.84 -10.96 -7.99
CA GLU A 36 -3.35 -10.81 -6.62
C GLU A 36 -4.23 -9.83 -5.83
N ILE A 37 -4.61 -8.72 -6.46
CA ILE A 37 -5.55 -7.75 -5.88
C ILE A 37 -6.87 -8.43 -5.54
N ALA A 38 -7.42 -9.22 -6.46
CA ALA A 38 -8.67 -9.96 -6.24
C ALA A 38 -8.60 -10.96 -5.08
N GLN A 39 -7.45 -11.62 -4.89
CA GLN A 39 -7.23 -12.49 -3.74
C GLN A 39 -7.25 -11.69 -2.42
N LEU A 40 -6.52 -10.57 -2.36
CA LEU A 40 -6.48 -9.71 -1.18
C LEU A 40 -7.88 -9.18 -0.83
N THR A 41 -8.63 -8.70 -1.81
CA THR A 41 -10.01 -8.23 -1.60
C THR A 41 -10.94 -9.35 -1.12
N THR A 42 -10.74 -10.59 -1.58
CA THR A 42 -11.49 -11.76 -1.08
C THR A 42 -11.20 -12.05 0.39
N HIS A 43 -10.00 -11.72 0.86
CA HIS A 43 -9.61 -11.81 2.26
C HIS A 43 -10.06 -10.60 3.11
N GLY A 44 -10.81 -9.66 2.53
CA GLY A 44 -11.32 -8.48 3.23
C GLY A 44 -10.30 -7.35 3.39
N ILE A 45 -9.19 -7.40 2.65
CA ILE A 45 -8.21 -6.32 2.59
C ILE A 45 -8.69 -5.26 1.59
N ASP A 46 -8.74 -4.01 2.02
CA ASP A 46 -9.07 -2.87 1.16
C ASP A 46 -7.82 -2.45 0.39
N VAL A 47 -7.75 -2.80 -0.90
CA VAL A 47 -6.60 -2.48 -1.75
C VAL A 47 -6.91 -1.22 -2.55
N GLN A 48 -6.08 -0.20 -2.35
CA GLN A 48 -6.12 1.09 -3.03
C GLN A 48 -4.86 1.28 -3.86
N LEU A 49 -5.01 1.85 -5.04
CA LEU A 49 -3.88 2.14 -5.93
C LEU A 49 -3.50 3.61 -5.83
N LEU A 50 -2.21 3.88 -5.77
CA LEU A 50 -1.69 5.24 -5.85
C LEU A 50 -1.93 5.81 -7.27
N PRO A 51 -2.17 7.12 -7.38
CA PRO A 51 -2.43 7.77 -8.66
C PRO A 51 -1.18 7.81 -9.56
N GLU A 52 0.01 7.77 -8.96
CA GLU A 52 1.29 7.74 -9.66
C GLU A 52 2.21 6.70 -9.03
N SER A 53 3.07 6.09 -9.85
CA SER A 53 4.08 5.13 -9.37
C SER A 53 5.22 5.87 -8.67
N VAL A 54 5.42 5.54 -7.40
CA VAL A 54 6.48 6.10 -6.57
C VAL A 54 7.69 5.16 -6.57
N LYS A 55 8.87 5.71 -6.88
CA LYS A 55 10.11 4.93 -6.78
C LYS A 55 10.65 4.99 -5.35
N PRO A 56 11.06 3.84 -4.78
CA PRO A 56 11.80 3.83 -3.52
C PRO A 56 13.04 4.73 -3.62
N GLY A 57 13.19 5.65 -2.67
CA GLY A 57 14.28 6.64 -2.66
C GLY A 57 13.96 7.97 -3.35
N ASP A 58 12.81 8.12 -4.01
CA ASP A 58 12.30 9.44 -4.42
C ASP A 58 11.49 10.04 -3.27
N GLU A 59 12.20 10.65 -2.32
CA GLU A 59 11.61 11.21 -1.10
C GLU A 59 10.44 12.16 -1.38
N LYS A 60 10.51 12.94 -2.47
CA LYS A 60 9.44 13.87 -2.85
C LYS A 60 8.18 13.13 -3.28
N ALA A 61 8.33 12.10 -4.11
CA ALA A 61 7.20 11.28 -4.56
C ALA A 61 6.61 10.48 -3.39
N MET A 62 7.44 10.00 -2.47
CA MET A 62 7.00 9.29 -1.26
C MET A 62 6.19 10.19 -0.33
N LEU A 63 6.64 11.41 -0.09
CA LEU A 63 5.89 12.40 0.71
C LEU A 63 4.56 12.78 0.03
N ALA A 64 4.54 12.93 -1.29
CA ALA A 64 3.31 13.22 -2.02
C ALA A 64 2.30 12.06 -1.94
N ALA A 65 2.77 10.82 -2.03
CA ALA A 65 1.92 9.64 -1.84
C ALA A 65 1.41 9.54 -0.40
N LEU A 66 2.25 9.84 0.60
CA LEU A 66 1.82 9.86 1.99
C LEU A 66 0.71 10.90 2.22
N ASP A 67 0.92 12.14 1.78
CA ASP A 67 -0.06 13.22 1.86
C ASP A 67 -1.37 12.86 1.14
N TYR A 68 -1.28 12.19 -0.01
CA TYR A 68 -2.45 11.69 -0.74
C TYR A 68 -3.22 10.65 0.07
N VAL A 69 -2.52 9.67 0.65
CA VAL A 69 -3.13 8.62 1.48
C VAL A 69 -3.72 9.21 2.76
N GLU A 70 -3.10 10.23 3.37
CA GLU A 70 -3.66 10.95 4.52
C GLU A 70 -4.97 11.66 4.19
N GLN A 71 -5.07 12.24 3.00
CA GLN A 71 -6.27 12.99 2.59
C GLN A 71 -7.42 12.10 2.10
N HIS A 72 -7.11 10.90 1.61
CA HIS A 72 -8.10 9.99 0.98
C HIS A 72 -8.31 8.70 1.76
N GLY A 73 -7.43 8.37 2.70
CA GLY A 73 -7.58 7.28 3.64
C GLY A 73 -8.61 7.62 4.70
N ASN A 74 -9.45 6.65 5.05
CA ASN A 74 -10.56 6.87 5.98
C ASN A 74 -10.16 6.77 7.46
N ASP A 75 -8.85 6.73 7.79
CA ASP A 75 -8.35 6.48 9.14
C ASP A 75 -6.93 7.08 9.36
N PRO A 76 -6.64 7.73 10.50
CA PRO A 76 -5.42 8.53 10.72
C PRO A 76 -4.15 7.75 11.13
N ASP A 77 -4.16 6.41 11.16
CA ASP A 77 -3.01 5.59 11.55
C ASP A 77 -2.34 4.94 10.32
N ILE A 78 -1.43 5.70 9.69
CA ILE A 78 -0.66 5.28 8.51
C ILE A 78 0.72 4.78 8.94
N MET A 79 1.05 3.55 8.55
CA MET A 79 2.37 2.99 8.72
C MET A 79 3.08 2.92 7.36
N VAL A 80 4.19 3.64 7.24
CA VAL A 80 5.01 3.69 6.03
C VAL A 80 6.23 2.80 6.24
N GLU A 81 6.32 1.69 5.49
CA GLU A 81 7.51 0.83 5.51
C GLU A 81 8.42 1.16 4.31
N TYR A 82 9.66 1.56 4.62
CA TYR A 82 10.72 1.86 3.66
C TYR A 82 11.63 0.64 3.55
N LEU A 83 11.53 -0.12 2.45
CA LEU A 83 12.57 -1.04 1.99
C LEU A 83 12.94 -0.73 0.55
#